data_AF-A0A9D6CSI9-F1
#
_entry.id   AF-A0A9D6CSI9-F1
#
_cell.length_a   1.000
_cell.length_b   1.000
_cell.length_c   1.000
_cell.angle_alpha   90.00
_cell.angle_beta   90.00
_cell.angle_gamma   90.00
#
_symmetry.space_group_name_H-M   'P 1'
#
loop_
_entity.id
_entity.type
_entity.pdbx_description
1 polymer ?
#
loop_
_entity_poly.entity_id
_entity_poly.type
_entity_poly.pdbx_seq_one_letter_code
_entity_poly.pdbx_strand_id
1 'polypeptide(L)'
;MVLRLLLALLAGCLPLLAQAEYRVYNKHPRLFLDADRLKRLSRDAERETDRWRLLRQQLDNGAALPERPVALALAYQLRADERAGRQAVETIAAGSPTGPSPLRQAALAYDWCYPLLNDEQRAALARSLTEQAEQAPPTAEGLRDAVLALVAVAGDADGAEAALGRALRERWEAKLLPQLQAGGLVDRAESLLALLEVSHVLRHNLERDLWTEAPDAFRALPMARILGYLPETLESDEGRLRRYAVPVVSDEAAVNEALFGRIAEMLLVAYESTSREAQFLQGWLRNDSFTLKGPRGAIYEMLWINPYLPGLAPASAPKWTFDPVRGRIFAQRNELWLGYYDGGLHVDNGQGVQPAGESFREEPLGVEGATVIWTKGSGKWEVEIPTGRDPRGPAVLFLGLDPQRQYEAKAGKGSWRKLEVGHGGVATLLNDYEAKESALEYDEKVRVQLR
;
A
#
# COMPACT_ATOMS: atom_id res chain seq x y z
N MET A 1 15.19 -35.68 38.66
CA MET A 1 14.16 -34.75 39.19
C MET A 1 14.42 -33.31 38.76
N VAL A 2 15.65 -32.80 38.89
CA VAL A 2 16.06 -31.43 38.50
C VAL A 2 15.80 -31.10 37.01
N LEU A 3 16.06 -32.04 36.08
CA LEU A 3 15.82 -31.83 34.64
C LEU A 3 14.33 -31.69 34.29
N ARG A 4 13.42 -32.38 35.01
CA ARG A 4 11.97 -32.26 34.81
C ARG A 4 11.43 -30.94 35.37
N LEU A 5 12.04 -30.40 36.43
CA LEU A 5 11.71 -29.09 37.00
C LEU A 5 12.18 -27.94 36.09
N LEU A 6 13.35 -28.06 35.47
CA LEU A 6 13.86 -27.11 34.47
C LEU A 6 13.03 -27.08 33.20
N LEU A 7 12.61 -28.25 32.67
CA LEU A 7 11.70 -28.34 31.51
C LEU A 7 10.30 -27.78 31.82
N ALA A 8 9.78 -27.98 33.03
CA ALA A 8 8.51 -27.40 33.46
C ALA A 8 8.59 -25.87 33.65
N LEU A 9 9.71 -25.34 34.16
CA LEU A 9 9.93 -23.89 34.26
C LEU A 9 10.09 -23.23 32.87
N LEU A 10 10.83 -23.86 31.95
CA LEU A 10 10.97 -23.38 30.57
C LEU A 10 9.64 -23.41 29.80
N ALA A 11 8.82 -24.45 29.99
CA ALA A 11 7.48 -24.53 29.40
C ALA A 11 6.50 -23.48 29.97
N GLY A 12 6.68 -23.09 31.24
CA GLY A 12 5.86 -22.04 31.89
C GLY A 12 6.26 -20.61 31.53
N CYS A 13 7.53 -20.35 31.18
CA CYS A 13 8.01 -19.02 30.80
C CYS A 13 7.75 -18.65 29.33
N LEU A 14 7.68 -19.63 28.43
CA LEU A 14 7.38 -19.39 27.00
C LEU A 14 6.05 -18.64 26.75
N PRO A 15 4.91 -19.00 27.38
CA PRO A 15 3.65 -18.26 27.16
C PRO A 15 3.68 -16.84 27.73
N LEU A 16 4.43 -16.59 28.82
CA LEU A 16 4.59 -15.25 29.40
C LEU A 16 5.47 -14.34 28.53
N LEU A 17 6.55 -14.88 27.96
CA LEU A 17 7.39 -14.15 26.99
C LEU A 17 6.63 -13.85 25.70
N ALA A 18 5.85 -14.81 25.20
CA ALA A 18 4.99 -14.62 24.04
C ALA A 18 3.81 -13.66 24.30
N GLN A 19 3.35 -13.49 25.54
CA GLN A 19 2.35 -12.47 25.90
C GLN A 19 2.96 -11.07 25.98
N ALA A 20 4.21 -10.95 26.47
CA ALA A 20 4.89 -9.65 26.56
C ALA A 20 5.13 -9.01 25.19
N GLU A 21 5.28 -9.82 24.14
CA GLU A 21 5.51 -9.38 22.75
C GLU A 21 4.33 -8.62 22.14
N TYR A 22 3.09 -8.94 22.52
CA TYR A 22 1.88 -8.33 21.92
C TYR A 22 1.14 -7.38 22.87
N ARG A 23 1.85 -6.88 23.88
CA ARG A 23 1.31 -5.95 24.87
C ARG A 23 1.24 -4.53 24.31
N VAL A 24 0.10 -3.87 24.48
CA VAL A 24 -0.12 -2.50 24.00
C VAL A 24 0.09 -1.52 25.14
N TYR A 25 1.20 -0.77 25.10
CA TYR A 25 1.57 0.15 26.18
C TYR A 25 1.05 1.59 25.99
N ASN A 26 0.61 1.94 24.78
CA ASN A 26 0.18 3.29 24.46
C ASN A 26 -1.16 3.64 25.11
N LYS A 27 -1.33 4.92 25.45
CA LYS A 27 -2.63 5.47 25.87
C LYS A 27 -3.44 5.87 24.63
N HIS A 28 -4.75 5.95 24.80
CA HIS A 28 -5.65 6.48 23.77
C HIS A 28 -5.31 7.94 23.38
N PRO A 29 -5.46 8.31 22.10
CA PRO A 29 -5.75 7.43 20.96
C PRO A 29 -4.52 6.59 20.55
N ARG A 30 -4.74 5.31 20.26
CA ARG A 30 -3.74 4.30 19.84
C ARG A 30 -3.78 4.02 18.35
N LEU A 31 -4.88 4.35 17.68
CA LEU A 31 -5.10 4.07 16.28
C LEU A 31 -4.90 5.33 15.45
N PHE A 32 -3.87 5.33 14.60
CA PHE A 32 -3.56 6.34 13.59
C PHE A 32 -3.30 7.78 14.08
N LEU A 33 -3.74 8.21 15.26
CA LEU A 33 -3.60 9.59 15.73
C LEU A 33 -2.52 9.71 16.81
N ASP A 34 -1.28 9.43 16.44
CA ASP A 34 -0.15 9.75 17.31
C ASP A 34 -0.10 11.27 17.64
N ALA A 35 0.64 11.62 18.69
CA ALA A 35 0.67 12.99 19.21
C ALA A 35 1.12 14.03 18.16
N ASP A 36 2.06 13.69 17.29
CA ASP A 36 2.57 14.59 16.26
C ASP A 36 1.55 14.78 15.13
N ARG A 37 0.91 13.69 14.71
CA ARG A 37 -0.17 13.74 13.72
C ARG A 37 -1.35 14.53 14.24
N LEU A 38 -1.78 14.27 15.48
CA LEU A 38 -2.88 15.01 16.11
C LEU A 38 -2.58 16.50 16.16
N LYS A 39 -1.40 16.89 16.67
CA LYS A 39 -0.94 18.29 16.72
C LYS A 39 -0.94 18.96 15.35
N ARG A 40 -0.48 18.26 14.30
CA ARG A 40 -0.52 18.76 12.92
C ARG A 40 -1.96 18.96 12.44
N LEU A 41 -2.82 17.97 12.62
CA LEU A 41 -4.20 18.01 12.15
C LEU A 41 -5.04 19.06 12.89
N SER A 42 -4.84 19.22 14.20
CA SER A 42 -5.50 20.28 14.98
C SER A 42 -5.11 21.67 14.46
N ARG A 43 -3.84 21.89 14.12
CA ARG A 43 -3.40 23.16 13.49
C ARG A 43 -4.04 23.38 12.12
N ASP A 44 -4.17 22.34 11.31
CA ASP A 44 -4.86 22.41 10.01
C ASP A 44 -6.34 22.76 10.18
N ALA A 45 -6.97 22.30 11.27
CA ALA A 45 -8.34 22.62 11.63
C ALA A 45 -8.48 24.05 12.19
N GLU A 46 -7.56 24.49 13.06
CA GLU A 46 -7.49 25.87 13.59
C GLU A 46 -7.30 26.91 12.48
N ARG A 47 -6.48 26.59 11.48
CA ARG A 47 -6.19 27.45 10.32
C ARG A 47 -7.28 27.43 9.25
N GLU A 48 -8.34 26.64 9.44
CA GLU A 48 -9.41 26.48 8.46
C GLU A 48 -8.86 26.15 7.06
N THR A 49 -7.95 25.18 6.99
CA THR A 49 -7.40 24.71 5.71
C THR A 49 -8.51 24.14 4.80
N ASP A 50 -8.26 24.06 3.49
CA ASP A 50 -9.26 23.54 2.53
C ASP A 50 -9.69 22.11 2.88
N ARG A 51 -8.76 21.25 3.32
CA ARG A 51 -9.06 19.87 3.75
C ARG A 51 -9.98 19.83 4.97
N TRP A 52 -9.73 20.69 5.96
CA TRP A 52 -10.62 20.79 7.12
C TRP A 52 -12.00 21.32 6.72
N ARG A 53 -12.06 22.39 5.91
CA ARG A 53 -13.33 22.95 5.43
C ARG A 53 -14.13 21.92 4.63
N LEU A 54 -13.45 21.11 3.83
CA LEU A 54 -14.05 20.00 3.10
C LEU A 54 -14.67 18.96 4.04
N LEU A 55 -13.91 18.46 5.02
CA LEU A 55 -14.44 17.51 6.00
C LEU A 55 -15.64 18.09 6.77
N ARG A 56 -15.53 19.33 7.25
CA ARG A 56 -16.62 20.02 7.96
C ARG A 56 -17.86 20.16 7.08
N GLN A 57 -17.69 20.55 5.82
CA GLN A 57 -18.80 20.64 4.87
C GLN A 57 -19.52 19.29 4.72
N GLN A 58 -18.81 18.17 4.66
CA GLN A 58 -19.42 16.85 4.59
C GLN A 58 -20.19 16.47 5.87
N LEU A 59 -19.69 16.87 7.04
CA LEU A 59 -20.37 16.68 8.32
C LEU A 59 -21.66 17.54 8.43
N ASP A 60 -21.59 18.79 7.99
CA ASP A 60 -22.68 19.78 8.09
C ASP A 60 -23.80 19.52 7.09
N ASN A 61 -23.48 19.08 5.87
CA ASN A 61 -24.44 18.88 4.79
C ASN A 61 -25.45 17.75 5.06
N GLY A 62 -25.29 16.99 6.15
CA GLY A 62 -26.16 15.87 6.47
C GLY A 62 -26.13 14.74 5.44
N ALA A 63 -25.14 14.74 4.54
CA ALA A 63 -24.93 13.66 3.60
C ALA A 63 -24.75 12.34 4.37
N ALA A 64 -25.24 11.23 3.79
CA ALA A 64 -25.01 9.90 4.33
C ALA A 64 -23.51 9.56 4.20
N LEU A 65 -22.72 10.03 5.17
CA LEU A 65 -21.30 9.70 5.30
C LEU A 65 -21.17 8.19 5.51
N PRO A 66 -20.51 7.45 4.59
CA PRO A 66 -20.39 5.99 4.73
C PRO A 66 -19.61 5.57 5.97
N GLU A 67 -18.73 6.44 6.47
CA GLU A 67 -17.96 6.26 7.70
C GLU A 67 -18.26 7.35 8.73
N ARG A 68 -19.55 7.65 8.94
CA ARG A 68 -20.00 8.76 9.81
C ARG A 68 -19.40 8.75 11.22
N PRO A 69 -19.35 7.63 11.96
CA PRO A 69 -18.75 7.59 13.29
C PRO A 69 -17.28 8.01 13.28
N VAL A 70 -16.52 7.62 12.25
CA VAL A 70 -15.10 7.97 12.12
C VAL A 70 -14.93 9.47 11.85
N ALA A 71 -15.75 10.04 10.96
CA ALA A 71 -15.72 11.47 10.67
C ALA A 71 -16.04 12.33 11.91
N LEU A 72 -17.06 11.91 12.69
CA LEU A 72 -17.46 12.57 13.93
C LEU A 72 -16.38 12.46 15.02
N ALA A 73 -15.80 11.28 15.18
CA ALA A 73 -14.72 11.04 16.13
C ALA A 73 -13.45 11.84 15.76
N LEU A 74 -13.15 11.98 14.46
CA LEU A 74 -12.07 12.83 13.98
C LEU A 74 -12.34 14.29 14.32
N ALA A 75 -13.55 14.80 14.07
CA ALA A 75 -13.92 16.17 14.42
C ALA A 75 -13.76 16.45 15.92
N TYR A 76 -14.15 15.49 16.78
CA TYR A 76 -13.91 15.56 18.22
C TYR A 76 -12.42 15.68 18.53
N GLN A 77 -11.58 14.81 17.97
CA GLN A 77 -10.13 14.84 18.20
C GLN A 77 -9.48 16.16 17.77
N LEU A 78 -9.94 16.74 16.66
CA LEU A 78 -9.30 17.93 16.09
C LEU A 78 -9.74 19.25 16.73
N ARG A 79 -10.99 19.33 17.23
CA ARG A 79 -11.58 20.58 17.74
C ARG A 79 -12.22 20.48 19.12
N ALA A 80 -12.07 19.34 19.79
CA ALA A 80 -12.75 19.03 21.05
C ALA A 80 -14.29 19.20 20.96
N ASP A 81 -14.87 18.89 19.80
CA ASP A 81 -16.32 18.92 19.60
C ASP A 81 -16.98 17.74 20.33
N GLU A 82 -17.33 17.95 21.61
CA GLU A 82 -17.98 16.92 22.42
C GLU A 82 -19.30 16.44 21.83
N ARG A 83 -20.03 17.29 21.11
CA ARG A 83 -21.30 16.88 20.50
C ARG A 83 -21.04 15.85 19.41
N ALA A 84 -20.08 16.11 18.52
CA ALA A 84 -19.68 15.15 17.50
C ALA A 84 -19.17 13.84 18.14
N GLY A 85 -18.32 13.95 19.16
CA GLY A 85 -17.77 12.79 19.85
C GLY A 85 -18.84 11.91 20.53
N ARG A 86 -19.83 12.53 21.21
CA ARG A 86 -20.96 11.79 21.81
C ARG A 86 -21.83 11.12 20.76
N GLN A 87 -22.09 11.77 19.63
CA GLN A 87 -22.83 11.16 18.52
C GLN A 87 -22.09 9.94 17.95
N ALA A 88 -20.76 10.00 17.85
CA ALA A 88 -19.95 8.84 17.42
C ALA A 88 -20.10 7.68 18.41
N VAL A 89 -19.98 7.96 19.71
CA VAL A 89 -20.15 6.96 20.80
C VAL A 89 -21.54 6.34 20.78
N GLU A 90 -22.60 7.15 20.68
CA GLU A 90 -23.99 6.67 20.61
C GLU A 90 -24.21 5.75 19.41
N THR A 91 -23.62 6.09 18.25
CA THR A 91 -23.76 5.29 17.02
C THR A 91 -23.13 3.91 17.17
N ILE A 92 -21.93 3.82 17.75
CA ILE A 92 -21.24 2.54 17.93
C ILE A 92 -21.85 1.72 19.08
N ALA A 93 -22.34 2.36 20.14
CA ALA A 93 -23.01 1.70 21.25
C ALA A 93 -24.37 1.11 20.85
N ALA A 94 -25.05 1.70 19.87
CA ALA A 94 -26.27 1.14 19.29
C ALA A 94 -26.02 -0.08 18.37
N GLY A 95 -24.77 -0.54 18.22
CA GLY A 95 -24.42 -1.67 17.35
C GLY A 95 -24.67 -1.40 15.85
N SER A 96 -24.80 -0.13 15.46
CA SER A 96 -25.30 0.28 14.15
C SER A 96 -24.34 1.14 13.30
N PRO A 97 -23.01 0.95 13.27
CA PRO A 97 -22.22 1.54 12.19
C PRO A 97 -22.70 0.95 10.86
N THR A 98 -23.28 1.77 10.00
CA THR A 98 -23.64 1.37 8.64
C THR A 98 -22.45 1.58 7.69
N GLY A 99 -22.48 0.92 6.53
CA GLY A 99 -21.44 1.07 5.51
C GLY A 99 -20.29 0.06 5.63
N PRO A 100 -19.17 0.30 4.95
CA PRO A 100 -18.08 -0.67 4.85
C PRO A 100 -17.36 -0.82 6.19
N SER A 101 -16.97 -2.06 6.53
CA SER A 101 -16.10 -2.38 7.66
C SER A 101 -16.59 -1.80 9.01
N PRO A 102 -17.78 -2.16 9.50
CA PRO A 102 -18.37 -1.59 10.71
C PRO A 102 -17.51 -1.81 11.96
N LEU A 103 -16.80 -2.95 12.05
CA LEU A 103 -15.88 -3.25 13.16
C LEU A 103 -14.70 -2.27 13.19
N ARG A 104 -14.09 -1.97 12.03
CA ARG A 104 -13.06 -0.92 11.91
C ARG A 104 -13.58 0.45 12.37
N GLN A 105 -14.77 0.84 11.93
CA GLN A 105 -15.35 2.13 12.32
C GLN A 105 -15.59 2.21 13.83
N ALA A 106 -16.11 1.13 14.42
CA ALA A 106 -16.34 1.04 15.86
C ALA A 106 -15.03 1.10 16.66
N ALA A 107 -13.97 0.42 16.21
CA ALA A 107 -12.66 0.47 16.83
C ALA A 107 -12.06 1.88 16.84
N LEU A 108 -12.12 2.61 15.71
CA LEU A 108 -11.62 3.97 15.62
C LEU A 108 -12.41 4.93 16.50
N ALA A 109 -13.74 4.86 16.48
CA ALA A 109 -14.57 5.72 17.32
C ALA A 109 -14.42 5.40 18.81
N TYR A 110 -14.27 4.12 19.19
CA TYR A 110 -13.96 3.72 20.57
C TYR A 110 -12.64 4.35 21.03
N ASP A 111 -11.58 4.18 20.24
CA ASP A 111 -10.24 4.65 20.57
C ASP A 111 -10.15 6.18 20.63
N TRP A 112 -10.75 6.86 19.65
CA TRP A 112 -10.70 8.32 19.55
C TRP A 112 -11.68 9.02 20.48
N CYS A 113 -12.83 8.42 20.78
CA CYS A 113 -13.77 9.01 21.74
C CYS A 113 -13.65 8.41 23.14
N TYR A 114 -12.56 7.68 23.45
CA TYR A 114 -12.39 6.97 24.71
C TYR A 114 -12.69 7.82 25.97
N PRO A 115 -12.27 9.11 26.06
CA PRO A 115 -12.57 9.95 27.22
C PRO A 115 -14.07 10.27 27.41
N LEU A 116 -14.90 10.12 26.37
CA LEU A 116 -16.34 10.40 26.42
C LEU A 116 -17.18 9.19 26.82
N LEU A 117 -16.60 7.99 26.77
CA LEU A 117 -17.27 6.76 27.19
C LEU A 117 -17.44 6.76 28.72
N ASN A 118 -18.58 6.28 29.20
CA ASN A 118 -18.73 5.90 30.61
C ASN A 118 -18.25 4.45 30.85
N ASP A 119 -18.16 4.01 32.11
CA ASP A 119 -17.64 2.67 32.45
C ASP A 119 -18.46 1.53 31.84
N GLU A 120 -19.78 1.68 31.80
CA GLU A 120 -20.69 0.68 31.22
C GLU A 120 -20.49 0.56 29.70
N GLN A 121 -20.43 1.70 29.01
CA GLN A 121 -20.16 1.76 27.58
C GLN A 121 -18.77 1.20 27.25
N ARG A 122 -17.74 1.55 28.04
CA ARG A 122 -16.38 1.01 27.87
C ARG A 122 -16.39 -0.51 27.94
N ALA A 123 -16.97 -1.08 29.00
CA ALA A 123 -16.98 -2.53 29.20
C ALA A 123 -17.81 -3.27 28.13
N ALA A 124 -18.99 -2.73 27.78
CA ALA A 124 -19.87 -3.35 26.79
C ALA A 124 -19.25 -3.33 25.38
N LEU A 125 -18.71 -2.18 24.95
CA LEU A 125 -18.05 -2.06 23.65
C LEU A 125 -16.75 -2.87 23.60
N ALA A 126 -15.94 -2.87 24.66
CA ALA A 126 -14.69 -3.63 24.70
C ALA A 126 -14.93 -5.13 24.51
N ARG A 127 -15.96 -5.66 25.18
CA ARG A 127 -16.40 -7.06 24.99
C ARG A 127 -16.87 -7.33 23.57
N SER A 128 -17.78 -6.50 23.06
CA SER A 128 -18.34 -6.69 21.71
C SER A 128 -17.27 -6.62 20.61
N LEU A 129 -16.35 -5.66 20.71
CA LEU A 129 -15.24 -5.50 19.77
C LEU A 129 -14.31 -6.72 19.78
N THR A 130 -14.01 -7.25 20.97
CA THR A 130 -13.17 -8.47 21.11
C THR A 130 -13.86 -9.68 20.49
N GLU A 131 -15.14 -9.90 20.77
CA GLU A 131 -15.93 -11.01 20.21
C GLU A 131 -16.03 -10.94 18.68
N GLN A 132 -16.30 -9.75 18.12
CA GLN A 132 -16.36 -9.55 16.67
C GLN A 132 -15.00 -9.72 15.99
N ALA A 133 -13.91 -9.31 16.65
CA ALA A 133 -12.55 -9.49 16.13
C ALA A 133 -12.19 -10.97 15.95
N GLU A 134 -12.62 -11.85 16.85
CA GLU A 134 -12.40 -13.30 16.72
C GLU A 134 -13.20 -13.92 15.56
N GLN A 135 -14.32 -13.31 15.18
CA GLN A 135 -15.17 -13.75 14.08
C GLN A 135 -14.79 -13.12 12.73
N ALA A 136 -13.81 -12.20 12.71
CA ALA A 136 -13.46 -11.47 11.49
C ALA A 136 -12.94 -12.42 10.39
N PRO A 137 -13.39 -12.25 9.13
CA PRO A 137 -13.08 -13.17 8.04
C PRO A 137 -11.58 -13.26 7.77
N PRO A 138 -11.05 -14.38 7.25
CA PRO A 138 -9.62 -14.60 7.06
C PRO A 138 -9.06 -13.88 5.80
N THR A 139 -9.40 -12.61 5.63
CA THR A 139 -8.89 -11.71 4.58
C THR A 139 -7.97 -10.63 5.18
N ALA A 140 -7.38 -9.79 4.33
CA ALA A 140 -6.58 -8.64 4.78
C ALA A 140 -7.44 -7.61 5.52
N GLU A 141 -8.64 -7.34 5.01
CA GLU A 141 -9.64 -6.45 5.59
C GLU A 141 -10.13 -6.99 6.93
N GLY A 142 -10.43 -8.28 7.02
CA GLY A 142 -10.81 -8.90 8.28
C GLY A 142 -9.67 -8.91 9.30
N LEU A 143 -8.40 -9.03 8.87
CA LEU A 143 -7.27 -8.92 9.80
C LEU A 143 -7.15 -7.49 10.31
N ARG A 144 -7.26 -6.51 9.43
CA ARG A 144 -7.28 -5.10 9.80
C ARG A 144 -8.36 -4.84 10.85
N ASP A 145 -9.59 -5.24 10.58
CA ASP A 145 -10.70 -4.99 11.50
C ASP A 145 -10.44 -5.62 12.87
N ALA A 146 -9.93 -6.86 12.91
CA ALA A 146 -9.58 -7.54 14.15
C ALA A 146 -8.43 -6.84 14.89
N VAL A 147 -7.34 -6.48 14.21
CA VAL A 147 -6.17 -5.84 14.82
C VAL A 147 -6.54 -4.47 15.39
N LEU A 148 -7.27 -3.65 14.63
CA LEU A 148 -7.71 -2.34 15.10
C LEU A 148 -8.61 -2.47 16.33
N ALA A 149 -9.59 -3.37 16.30
CA ALA A 149 -10.47 -3.62 17.44
C ALA A 149 -9.71 -4.07 18.68
N LEU A 150 -8.81 -5.04 18.55
CA LEU A 150 -8.05 -5.61 19.67
C LEU A 150 -7.04 -4.62 20.26
N VAL A 151 -6.40 -3.78 19.43
CA VAL A 151 -5.52 -2.71 19.91
C VAL A 151 -6.32 -1.59 20.59
N ALA A 152 -7.49 -1.23 20.04
CA ALA A 152 -8.37 -0.25 20.68
C ALA A 152 -8.75 -0.69 22.09
N VAL A 153 -9.10 -1.95 22.31
CA VAL A 153 -9.63 -2.43 23.61
C VAL A 153 -8.57 -3.06 24.52
N ALA A 154 -7.30 -3.00 24.14
CA ALA A 154 -6.21 -3.56 24.94
C ALA A 154 -6.17 -2.94 26.35
N GLY A 155 -6.18 -3.79 27.38
CA GLY A 155 -6.25 -3.38 28.78
C GLY A 155 -7.67 -3.12 29.31
N ASP A 156 -8.68 -2.94 28.44
CA ASP A 156 -10.08 -2.75 28.83
C ASP A 156 -10.91 -4.05 28.74
N ALA A 157 -10.50 -5.00 27.88
CA ALA A 157 -11.09 -6.33 27.77
C ALA A 157 -10.09 -7.44 28.13
N ASP A 158 -10.53 -8.36 28.99
CA ASP A 158 -9.76 -9.55 29.34
C ASP A 158 -9.47 -10.38 28.09
N GLY A 159 -8.19 -10.72 27.90
CA GLY A 159 -7.75 -11.57 26.80
C GLY A 159 -7.59 -10.87 25.44
N ALA A 160 -7.85 -9.56 25.32
CA ALA A 160 -7.69 -8.81 24.07
C ALA A 160 -6.26 -8.91 23.50
N GLU A 161 -5.22 -8.76 24.34
CA GLU A 161 -3.82 -8.89 23.92
C GLU A 161 -3.46 -10.33 23.52
N ALA A 162 -4.06 -11.33 24.18
CA ALA A 162 -3.87 -12.73 23.82
C ALA A 162 -4.54 -13.06 22.47
N ALA A 163 -5.72 -12.50 22.21
CA ALA A 163 -6.40 -12.60 20.92
C ALA A 163 -5.62 -11.86 19.82
N LEU A 164 -5.03 -10.70 20.13
CA LEU A 164 -4.16 -9.96 19.21
C LEU A 164 -2.95 -10.81 18.80
N GLY A 165 -2.26 -11.41 19.77
CA GLY A 165 -1.14 -12.32 19.51
C GLY A 165 -1.53 -13.52 18.65
N ARG A 166 -2.72 -14.11 18.87
CA ARG A 166 -3.24 -15.20 18.00
C ARG A 166 -3.47 -14.70 16.57
N ALA A 167 -4.18 -13.59 16.41
CA ALA A 167 -4.48 -13.02 15.10
C ALA A 167 -3.20 -12.72 14.30
N LEU A 168 -2.18 -12.15 14.95
CA LEU A 168 -0.91 -11.85 14.31
C LEU A 168 -0.13 -13.11 13.94
N ARG A 169 0.04 -14.07 14.84
CA ARG A 169 0.76 -15.31 14.50
C ARG A 169 0.07 -16.11 13.40
N GLU A 170 -1.23 -16.34 13.54
CA GLU A 170 -1.97 -17.29 12.68
C GLU A 170 -2.36 -16.70 11.32
N ARG A 171 -2.47 -15.37 11.23
CA ARG A 171 -2.96 -14.69 10.02
C ARG A 171 -1.93 -13.75 9.43
N TRP A 172 -1.26 -12.91 10.22
CA TRP A 172 -0.20 -12.04 9.70
C TRP A 172 1.05 -12.86 9.34
N GLU A 173 1.70 -13.45 10.33
CA GLU A 173 2.99 -14.12 10.17
C GLU A 173 2.89 -15.41 9.36
N ALA A 174 1.90 -16.25 9.64
CA ALA A 174 1.77 -17.55 8.98
C ALA A 174 1.17 -17.49 7.57
N LYS A 175 0.49 -16.40 7.18
CA LYS A 175 -0.26 -16.34 5.91
C LYS A 175 0.02 -15.08 5.10
N LEU A 176 -0.28 -13.89 5.63
CA LEU A 176 -0.20 -12.67 4.83
C LEU A 176 1.24 -12.26 4.54
N LEU A 177 2.14 -12.31 5.52
CA LEU A 177 3.53 -11.91 5.33
C LEU A 177 4.24 -12.78 4.27
N PRO A 178 4.13 -14.13 4.28
CA PRO A 178 4.64 -14.96 3.19
C PRO A 178 4.01 -14.64 1.83
N GLN A 179 2.70 -14.36 1.77
CA GLN A 179 2.04 -13.96 0.53
C GLN A 179 2.55 -12.63 0.00
N LEU A 180 2.81 -11.64 0.86
CA LEU A 180 3.40 -10.36 0.49
C LEU A 180 4.82 -10.52 -0.04
N GLN A 181 5.64 -11.34 0.63
CA GLN A 181 6.99 -11.67 0.19
C GLN A 181 7.00 -12.43 -1.15
N ALA A 182 5.92 -13.15 -1.46
CA ALA A 182 5.70 -13.79 -2.76
C ALA A 182 4.99 -12.89 -3.79
N GLY A 183 4.72 -11.61 -3.45
CA GLY A 183 4.15 -10.62 -4.38
C GLY A 183 2.63 -10.56 -4.42
N GLY A 184 1.94 -11.35 -3.61
CA GLY A 184 0.47 -11.36 -3.53
C GLY A 184 -0.14 -10.17 -2.79
N LEU A 185 -1.48 -10.22 -2.64
CA LEU A 185 -2.35 -9.42 -1.76
C LEU A 185 -2.48 -7.91 -1.99
N VAL A 186 -1.61 -7.27 -2.77
CA VAL A 186 -1.69 -5.81 -3.01
C VAL A 186 -2.29 -5.43 -4.36
N ASP A 187 -2.83 -6.42 -5.09
CA ASP A 187 -3.38 -6.20 -6.42
C ASP A 187 -4.71 -5.45 -6.38
N ARG A 188 -5.45 -5.61 -5.28
CA ARG A 188 -6.66 -4.86 -4.99
C ARG A 188 -6.34 -3.73 -4.03
N ALA A 189 -6.80 -2.54 -4.37
CA ALA A 189 -6.57 -1.34 -3.60
C ALA A 189 -7.12 -1.41 -2.17
N GLU A 190 -8.28 -2.04 -1.99
CA GLU A 190 -8.89 -2.21 -0.66
C GLU A 190 -8.03 -3.11 0.26
N SER A 191 -7.48 -4.20 -0.28
CA SER A 191 -6.58 -5.07 0.46
C SER A 191 -5.26 -4.37 0.77
N LEU A 192 -4.71 -3.58 -0.17
CA LEU A 192 -3.53 -2.75 0.08
C LEU A 192 -3.79 -1.71 1.18
N LEU A 193 -4.95 -1.03 1.14
CA LEU A 193 -5.38 -0.11 2.20
C LEU A 193 -5.40 -0.81 3.55
N ALA A 194 -6.03 -1.98 3.64
CA ALA A 194 -6.12 -2.74 4.88
C ALA A 194 -4.76 -3.16 5.44
N LEU A 195 -3.85 -3.61 4.58
CA LEU A 195 -2.49 -3.96 4.95
C LEU A 195 -1.71 -2.76 5.49
N LEU A 196 -1.83 -1.60 4.84
CA LEU A 196 -1.15 -0.38 5.29
C LEU A 196 -1.73 0.11 6.63
N GLU A 197 -3.04 0.01 6.83
CA GLU A 197 -3.68 0.33 8.11
C GLU A 197 -3.17 -0.57 9.24
N VAL A 198 -3.12 -1.88 9.04
CA VAL A 198 -2.50 -2.81 10.00
C VAL A 198 -1.07 -2.39 10.30
N SER A 199 -0.30 -2.09 9.27
CA SER A 199 1.13 -1.79 9.39
C SER A 199 1.40 -0.51 10.18
N HIS A 200 0.57 0.53 10.01
CA HIS A 200 0.61 1.75 10.84
C HIS A 200 0.34 1.43 12.31
N VAL A 201 -0.66 0.60 12.60
CA VAL A 201 -1.02 0.23 13.97
C VAL A 201 0.07 -0.62 14.63
N LEU A 202 0.60 -1.61 13.92
CA LEU A 202 1.67 -2.48 14.43
C LEU A 202 2.95 -1.70 14.69
N ARG A 203 3.34 -0.79 13.80
CA ARG A 203 4.52 0.05 14.01
C ARG A 203 4.36 0.94 15.24
N HIS A 204 3.20 1.57 15.39
CA HIS A 204 2.97 2.51 16.48
C HIS A 204 2.85 1.83 17.84
N ASN A 205 2.22 0.65 17.91
CA ASN A 205 1.85 0.03 19.18
C ASN A 205 2.74 -1.14 19.59
N LEU A 206 3.38 -1.82 18.63
CA LEU A 206 4.16 -3.04 18.85
C LEU A 206 5.59 -2.94 18.28
N GLU A 207 6.01 -1.77 17.78
CA GLU A 207 7.34 -1.54 17.20
C GLU A 207 7.69 -2.47 16.01
N ARG A 208 6.67 -3.02 15.35
CA ARG A 208 6.84 -3.89 14.18
C ARG A 208 6.76 -3.10 12.88
N ASP A 209 7.78 -3.22 12.04
CA ASP A 209 7.88 -2.47 10.80
C ASP A 209 7.85 -3.38 9.57
N LEU A 210 6.81 -3.20 8.75
CA LEU A 210 6.63 -3.94 7.51
C LEU A 210 7.75 -3.70 6.50
N TRP A 211 8.39 -2.53 6.50
CA TRP A 211 9.54 -2.28 5.62
C TRP A 211 10.76 -3.12 6.00
N THR A 212 10.84 -3.57 7.25
CA THR A 212 11.89 -4.50 7.69
C THR A 212 11.46 -5.95 7.44
N GLU A 213 10.19 -6.28 7.62
CA GLU A 213 9.66 -7.65 7.44
C GLU A 213 9.51 -8.06 5.96
N ALA A 214 9.20 -7.12 5.06
CA ALA A 214 9.00 -7.38 3.63
C ALA A 214 9.52 -6.22 2.74
N PRO A 215 10.82 -5.87 2.82
CA PRO A 215 11.38 -4.68 2.15
C PRO A 215 11.10 -4.66 0.64
N ASP A 216 11.29 -5.79 -0.04
CA ASP A 216 11.16 -5.86 -1.50
C ASP A 216 9.72 -5.69 -1.97
N ALA A 217 8.74 -6.12 -1.14
CA ALA A 217 7.32 -6.01 -1.47
C ALA A 217 6.83 -4.55 -1.52
N PHE A 218 7.50 -3.65 -0.80
CA PHE A 218 7.11 -2.24 -0.67
C PHE A 218 8.07 -1.27 -1.37
N ARG A 219 9.35 -1.63 -1.57
CA ARG A 219 10.34 -0.76 -2.22
C ARG A 219 9.92 -0.31 -3.62
N ALA A 220 9.43 -1.22 -4.44
CA ALA A 220 8.98 -0.91 -5.81
C ALA A 220 7.57 -0.30 -5.87
N LEU A 221 6.80 -0.40 -4.78
CA LEU A 221 5.38 -0.11 -4.78
C LEU A 221 5.06 1.35 -5.14
N PRO A 222 5.69 2.40 -4.57
CA PRO A 222 5.32 3.77 -4.90
C PRO A 222 5.46 4.07 -6.40
N MET A 223 6.55 3.62 -7.03
CA MET A 223 6.77 3.82 -8.46
C MET A 223 5.84 2.96 -9.31
N ALA A 224 5.59 1.71 -8.92
CA ALA A 224 4.61 0.85 -9.59
C ALA A 224 3.21 1.47 -9.56
N ARG A 225 2.82 2.10 -8.44
CA ARG A 225 1.56 2.84 -8.33
C ARG A 225 1.49 4.01 -9.30
N ILE A 226 2.50 4.88 -9.32
CA ILE A 226 2.53 6.06 -10.22
C ILE A 226 2.46 5.64 -11.69
N LEU A 227 3.29 4.68 -12.10
CA LEU A 227 3.41 4.29 -13.51
C LEU A 227 2.35 3.28 -13.96
N GLY A 228 1.71 2.56 -13.04
CA GLY A 228 0.61 1.65 -13.32
C GLY A 228 -0.74 2.34 -13.54
N TYR A 229 -0.81 3.66 -13.34
CA TYR A 229 -1.98 4.45 -13.72
C TYR A 229 -2.06 4.61 -15.24
N LEU A 230 -3.24 4.35 -15.76
CA LEU A 230 -3.60 4.57 -17.16
C LEU A 230 -3.72 6.08 -17.44
N PRO A 231 -3.53 6.52 -18.70
CA PRO A 231 -3.77 7.89 -19.10
C PRO A 231 -5.22 8.35 -18.87
N GLU A 232 -6.18 7.44 -18.99
CA GLU A 232 -7.60 7.69 -18.75
C GLU A 232 -7.91 7.95 -17.26
N THR A 233 -8.80 8.91 -17.01
CA THR A 233 -9.32 9.24 -15.68
C THR A 233 -10.80 8.87 -15.56
N LEU A 234 -11.24 8.62 -14.33
CA LEU A 234 -12.64 8.40 -13.99
C LEU A 234 -13.22 9.67 -13.34
N GLU A 235 -14.49 9.95 -13.58
CA GLU A 235 -15.23 10.99 -12.87
C GLU A 235 -16.22 10.34 -11.89
N SER A 236 -16.34 10.89 -10.69
CA SER A 236 -17.18 10.35 -9.61
C SER A 236 -17.69 11.46 -8.68
N ASP A 237 -18.52 11.11 -7.70
CA ASP A 237 -18.93 11.98 -6.60
C ASP A 237 -17.77 12.39 -5.68
N GLU A 238 -16.68 11.60 -5.67
CA GLU A 238 -15.42 11.94 -5.03
C GLU A 238 -14.58 12.97 -5.82
N GLY A 239 -15.00 13.30 -7.05
CA GLY A 239 -14.26 14.10 -8.02
C GLY A 239 -13.57 13.23 -9.06
N ARG A 240 -12.48 13.75 -9.64
CA ARG A 240 -11.69 13.05 -10.64
C ARG A 240 -10.73 12.05 -10.00
N LEU A 241 -10.70 10.83 -10.51
CA LEU A 241 -9.86 9.74 -10.03
C LEU A 241 -8.96 9.21 -11.15
N ARG A 242 -7.80 8.67 -10.78
CA ARG A 242 -6.88 8.03 -11.73
C ARG A 242 -7.23 6.55 -11.86
N ARG A 243 -7.28 6.03 -13.09
CA ARG A 243 -7.61 4.62 -13.34
C ARG A 243 -6.36 3.75 -13.28
N TYR A 244 -6.30 2.81 -12.35
CA TYR A 244 -5.15 1.90 -12.24
C TYR A 244 -5.32 0.69 -13.18
N ALA A 245 -4.21 0.16 -13.71
CA ALA A 245 -4.20 -0.96 -14.65
C ALA A 245 -4.49 -2.31 -13.97
N VAL A 246 -5.72 -2.48 -13.47
CA VAL A 246 -6.23 -3.71 -12.86
C VAL A 246 -7.58 -4.07 -13.48
N PRO A 247 -7.83 -5.34 -13.82
CA PRO A 247 -9.13 -5.78 -14.30
C PRO A 247 -10.24 -5.55 -13.26
N VAL A 248 -11.34 -4.95 -13.71
CA VAL A 248 -12.54 -4.70 -12.90
C VAL A 248 -13.79 -5.08 -13.67
N VAL A 249 -14.82 -5.52 -12.96
CA VAL A 249 -16.04 -6.11 -13.54
C VAL A 249 -17.16 -5.09 -13.80
N SER A 250 -17.00 -3.85 -13.33
CA SER A 250 -17.96 -2.76 -13.51
C SER A 250 -17.31 -1.39 -13.33
N ASP A 251 -17.99 -0.33 -13.76
CA ASP A 251 -17.55 1.07 -13.56
C ASP A 251 -17.53 1.43 -12.07
N GLU A 252 -18.49 0.95 -11.28
CA GLU A 252 -18.50 1.13 -9.83
C GLU A 252 -17.28 0.49 -9.18
N ALA A 253 -16.92 -0.73 -9.60
CA ALA A 253 -15.70 -1.40 -9.13
C ALA A 253 -14.44 -0.62 -9.56
N ALA A 254 -14.43 -0.01 -10.74
CA ALA A 254 -13.34 0.85 -11.21
C ALA A 254 -13.17 2.09 -10.33
N VAL A 255 -14.28 2.77 -9.99
CA VAL A 255 -14.29 3.93 -9.09
C VAL A 255 -13.82 3.55 -7.70
N ASN A 256 -14.31 2.43 -7.15
CA ASN A 256 -13.88 1.93 -5.85
C ASN A 256 -12.37 1.61 -5.83
N GLU A 257 -11.88 0.95 -6.87
CA GLU A 257 -10.46 0.62 -7.00
C GLU A 257 -9.59 1.88 -7.07
N ALA A 258 -10.02 2.89 -7.84
CA ALA A 258 -9.31 4.16 -7.96
C ALA A 258 -9.32 4.97 -6.65
N LEU A 259 -10.48 5.02 -5.96
CA LEU A 259 -10.65 5.70 -4.69
C LEU A 259 -9.77 5.07 -3.60
N PHE A 260 -9.92 3.77 -3.36
CA PHE A 260 -9.13 3.07 -2.35
C PHE A 260 -7.65 3.07 -2.71
N GLY A 261 -7.31 3.06 -4.01
CA GLY A 261 -5.93 3.10 -4.47
C GLY A 261 -5.27 4.41 -4.07
N ARG A 262 -5.96 5.53 -4.29
CA ARG A 262 -5.48 6.83 -3.84
C ARG A 262 -5.35 6.88 -2.32
N ILE A 263 -6.33 6.40 -1.56
CA ILE A 263 -6.28 6.40 -0.09
C ILE A 263 -5.09 5.58 0.40
N ALA A 264 -4.91 4.36 -0.13
CA ALA A 264 -3.77 3.50 0.17
C ALA A 264 -2.43 4.19 -0.11
N GLU A 265 -2.32 4.93 -1.21
CA GLU A 265 -1.12 5.71 -1.52
C GLU A 265 -0.85 6.83 -0.50
N MET A 266 -1.89 7.49 0.02
CA MET A 266 -1.72 8.46 1.11
C MET A 266 -1.16 7.79 2.36
N LEU A 267 -1.68 6.62 2.72
CA LEU A 267 -1.17 5.85 3.85
C LEU A 267 0.25 5.37 3.61
N LEU A 268 0.59 4.96 2.39
CA LEU A 268 1.93 4.51 2.02
C LEU A 268 2.95 5.64 2.24
N VAL A 269 2.65 6.85 1.78
CA VAL A 269 3.51 8.02 2.03
C VAL A 269 3.56 8.39 3.51
N ALA A 270 2.43 8.30 4.22
CA ALA A 270 2.42 8.54 5.67
C ALA A 270 3.24 7.48 6.44
N TYR A 271 3.36 6.27 5.90
CA TYR A 271 4.14 5.18 6.45
C TYR A 271 5.62 5.34 6.14
N GLU A 272 5.97 5.67 4.90
CA GLU A 272 7.35 5.90 4.46
C GLU A 272 7.40 7.16 3.62
N SER A 273 8.08 8.18 4.12
CA SER A 273 8.15 9.50 3.48
C SER A 273 9.56 9.91 3.07
N THR A 274 10.57 9.12 3.44
CA THR A 274 11.98 9.46 3.28
C THR A 274 12.57 8.91 1.99
N SER A 275 12.08 7.77 1.51
CA SER A 275 12.52 7.19 0.23
C SER A 275 12.22 8.12 -0.95
N ARG A 276 13.08 8.06 -1.97
CA ARG A 276 12.94 8.90 -3.17
C ARG A 276 11.63 8.58 -3.91
N GLU A 277 11.28 7.30 -3.97
CA GLU A 277 10.07 6.76 -4.58
C GLU A 277 8.82 7.28 -3.86
N ALA A 278 8.84 7.30 -2.53
CA ALA A 278 7.74 7.90 -1.75
C ALA A 278 7.63 9.41 -1.97
N GLN A 279 8.73 10.13 -2.14
CA GLN A 279 8.68 11.57 -2.43
C GLN A 279 8.08 11.86 -3.82
N PHE A 280 8.32 11.01 -4.82
CA PHE A 280 7.61 11.11 -6.11
C PHE A 280 6.11 10.84 -5.94
N LEU A 281 5.74 9.83 -5.15
CA LEU A 281 4.34 9.52 -4.86
C LEU A 281 3.65 10.68 -4.11
N GLN A 282 4.34 11.29 -3.15
CA GLN A 282 3.87 12.47 -2.46
C GLN A 282 3.62 13.63 -3.44
N GLY A 283 4.56 13.90 -4.36
CA GLY A 283 4.36 14.89 -5.41
C GLY A 283 3.18 14.56 -6.35
N TRP A 284 2.95 13.27 -6.61
CA TRP A 284 1.84 12.78 -7.43
C TRP A 284 0.47 12.97 -6.78
N LEU A 285 0.38 12.71 -5.47
CA LEU A 285 -0.84 12.84 -4.66
C LEU A 285 -1.26 14.30 -4.48
N ARG A 286 -0.29 15.22 -4.46
CA ARG A 286 -0.48 16.68 -4.32
C ARG A 286 -1.10 17.37 -5.55
N ASN A 287 -1.43 16.64 -6.61
CA ASN A 287 -2.17 17.23 -7.71
C ASN A 287 -3.62 17.51 -7.28
N ASP A 288 -3.95 18.79 -7.09
CA ASP A 288 -5.26 19.27 -6.64
C ASP A 288 -6.43 18.87 -7.55
N SER A 289 -6.16 18.52 -8.81
CA SER A 289 -7.18 18.00 -9.73
C SER A 289 -7.76 16.65 -9.30
N PHE A 290 -7.03 15.90 -8.46
CA PHE A 290 -7.40 14.57 -8.00
C PHE A 290 -7.70 14.51 -6.49
N THR A 291 -7.84 15.66 -5.82
CA THR A 291 -8.25 15.72 -4.42
C THR A 291 -9.64 15.09 -4.26
N LEU A 292 -9.78 14.18 -3.30
CA LEU A 292 -11.05 13.54 -2.99
C LEU A 292 -11.96 14.52 -2.25
N LYS A 293 -13.07 14.90 -2.87
CA LYS A 293 -14.00 15.92 -2.34
C LYS A 293 -15.27 15.33 -1.76
N GLY A 294 -15.53 14.06 -2.01
CA GLY A 294 -16.76 13.40 -1.65
C GLY A 294 -16.78 12.88 -0.20
N PRO A 295 -17.92 12.28 0.19
CA PRO A 295 -18.17 11.85 1.55
C PRO A 295 -17.27 10.68 1.99
N ARG A 296 -16.73 9.87 1.08
CA ARG A 296 -15.84 8.76 1.41
C ARG A 296 -14.40 9.25 1.55
N GLY A 297 -13.96 10.14 0.66
CA GLY A 297 -12.55 10.54 0.60
C GLY A 297 -12.15 11.70 1.51
N ALA A 298 -13.07 12.60 1.87
CA ALA A 298 -12.75 13.80 2.66
C ALA A 298 -12.08 13.49 4.01
N ILE A 299 -12.48 12.40 4.67
CA ILE A 299 -11.88 11.95 5.93
C ILE A 299 -10.39 11.61 5.71
N TYR A 300 -10.08 10.89 4.65
CA TYR A 300 -8.72 10.42 4.35
C TYR A 300 -7.81 11.53 3.84
N GLU A 301 -8.34 12.47 3.06
CA GLU A 301 -7.62 13.68 2.68
C GLU A 301 -7.20 14.45 3.93
N MET A 302 -8.11 14.65 4.90
CA MET A 302 -7.76 15.29 6.16
C MET A 302 -6.76 14.47 6.97
N LEU A 303 -6.99 13.15 7.12
CA LEU A 303 -6.22 12.30 8.01
C LEU A 303 -4.77 12.07 7.52
N TRP A 304 -4.58 11.77 6.25
CA TRP A 304 -3.34 11.18 5.74
C TRP A 304 -2.47 12.14 4.93
N ILE A 305 -3.06 13.03 4.12
CA ILE A 305 -2.25 13.96 3.33
C ILE A 305 -1.43 14.86 4.25
N ASN A 306 -0.14 14.95 3.97
CA ASN A 306 0.76 15.88 4.65
C ASN A 306 1.31 16.91 3.66
N PRO A 307 0.72 18.11 3.55
CA PRO A 307 1.20 19.11 2.60
C PRO A 307 2.59 19.65 2.95
N TYR A 308 3.05 19.41 4.18
CA TYR A 308 4.31 19.91 4.71
C TYR A 308 5.49 18.95 4.43
N LEU A 309 5.22 17.74 3.95
CA LEU A 309 6.29 16.84 3.49
C LEU A 309 6.82 17.29 2.13
N PRO A 310 8.14 17.21 1.91
CA PRO A 310 8.72 17.44 0.59
C PRO A 310 8.18 16.39 -0.39
N GLY A 311 7.94 16.82 -1.62
CA GLY A 311 7.57 15.93 -2.72
C GLY A 311 8.37 16.29 -3.96
N LEU A 312 8.79 15.28 -4.71
CA LEU A 312 9.48 15.47 -5.99
C LEU A 312 8.45 15.62 -7.10
N ALA A 313 8.79 16.43 -8.12
CA ALA A 313 7.90 16.64 -9.25
C ALA A 313 7.71 15.33 -10.04
N PRO A 314 6.47 14.85 -10.26
CA PRO A 314 6.22 13.62 -11.02
C PRO A 314 6.80 13.64 -12.45
N ALA A 315 6.90 14.83 -13.06
CA ALA A 315 7.51 14.99 -14.37
C ALA A 315 8.98 14.51 -14.41
N SER A 316 9.69 14.59 -13.28
CA SER A 316 11.08 14.15 -13.11
C SER A 316 11.23 12.71 -12.59
N ALA A 317 10.13 12.00 -12.39
CA ALA A 317 10.15 10.60 -12.00
C ALA A 317 10.68 9.72 -13.16
N PRO A 318 11.36 8.60 -12.87
CA PRO A 318 11.71 7.59 -13.87
C PRO A 318 10.48 7.20 -14.68
N LYS A 319 10.65 7.04 -16.00
CA LYS A 319 9.56 6.68 -16.92
C LYS A 319 9.31 5.18 -17.01
N TRP A 320 10.02 4.39 -16.24
CA TRP A 320 9.76 2.97 -16.09
C TRP A 320 10.08 2.49 -14.68
N THR A 321 9.44 1.38 -14.30
CA THR A 321 9.70 0.68 -13.05
C THR A 321 9.56 -0.82 -13.24
N PHE A 322 10.29 -1.57 -12.42
CA PHE A 322 10.19 -3.01 -12.30
C PHE A 322 9.89 -3.36 -10.85
N ASP A 323 8.83 -4.11 -10.64
CA ASP A 323 8.49 -4.74 -9.37
C ASP A 323 8.98 -6.21 -9.42
N PRO A 324 10.13 -6.52 -8.81
CA PRO A 324 10.73 -7.85 -8.89
C PRO A 324 9.92 -8.91 -8.14
N VAL A 325 9.19 -8.51 -7.09
CA VAL A 325 8.39 -9.44 -6.29
C VAL A 325 7.16 -9.90 -7.07
N ARG A 326 6.53 -8.97 -7.79
CA ARG A 326 5.31 -9.24 -8.58
C ARG A 326 5.58 -9.60 -10.02
N GLY A 327 6.82 -9.41 -10.47
CA GLY A 327 7.20 -9.57 -11.87
C GLY A 327 6.46 -8.61 -12.80
N ARG A 328 6.22 -7.37 -12.34
CA ARG A 328 5.48 -6.36 -13.11
C ARG A 328 6.39 -5.26 -13.61
N ILE A 329 6.13 -4.80 -14.83
CA ILE A 329 6.82 -3.64 -15.40
C ILE A 329 5.79 -2.64 -15.86
N PHE A 330 6.03 -1.37 -15.53
CA PHE A 330 5.25 -0.27 -16.08
C PHE A 330 6.21 0.73 -16.70
N ALA A 331 5.88 1.23 -17.87
CA ALA A 331 6.68 2.22 -18.57
C ALA A 331 5.82 3.20 -19.36
N GLN A 332 6.36 4.40 -19.55
CA GLN A 332 5.76 5.46 -20.35
C GLN A 332 6.79 5.98 -21.36
N ARG A 333 6.37 6.18 -22.61
CA ARG A 333 7.17 6.77 -23.67
C ARG A 333 6.29 7.68 -24.52
N ASN A 334 6.48 9.00 -24.43
CA ASN A 334 5.58 9.97 -25.06
C ASN A 334 4.13 9.68 -24.63
N GLU A 335 3.22 9.47 -25.59
CA GLU A 335 1.82 9.10 -25.35
C GLU A 335 1.59 7.58 -25.17
N LEU A 336 2.64 6.76 -25.30
CA LEU A 336 2.54 5.31 -25.11
C LEU A 336 2.67 4.96 -23.63
N TRP A 337 1.65 4.31 -23.10
CA TRP A 337 1.71 3.59 -21.83
C TRP A 337 1.94 2.10 -22.10
N LEU A 338 2.77 1.46 -21.28
CA LEU A 338 3.05 0.03 -21.32
C LEU A 338 2.95 -0.55 -19.91
N GLY A 339 2.23 -1.66 -19.79
CA GLY A 339 2.14 -2.45 -18.57
C GLY A 339 2.35 -3.93 -18.87
N TYR A 340 3.32 -4.55 -18.21
CA TYR A 340 3.46 -6.00 -18.13
C TYR A 340 3.01 -6.46 -16.75
N TYR A 341 1.89 -7.18 -16.70
CA TYR A 341 1.30 -7.70 -15.48
C TYR A 341 0.43 -8.92 -15.82
N ASP A 342 0.25 -9.80 -14.84
CA ASP A 342 -0.53 -11.03 -14.97
C ASP A 342 -0.10 -11.90 -16.18
N GLY A 343 1.20 -11.86 -16.51
CA GLY A 343 1.82 -12.58 -17.62
C GLY A 343 1.56 -11.99 -19.01
N GLY A 344 0.76 -10.92 -19.10
CA GLY A 344 0.40 -10.23 -20.34
C GLY A 344 1.15 -8.91 -20.52
N LEU A 345 1.51 -8.59 -21.76
CA LEU A 345 1.94 -7.25 -22.13
C LEU A 345 0.73 -6.47 -22.65
N HIS A 346 0.51 -5.28 -22.08
CA HIS A 346 -0.57 -4.36 -22.41
C HIS A 346 0.01 -3.01 -22.80
N VAL A 347 -0.66 -2.34 -23.74
CA VAL A 347 -0.29 -1.02 -24.24
C VAL A 347 -1.51 -0.13 -24.36
N ASP A 348 -1.31 1.17 -24.19
CA ASP A 348 -2.31 2.19 -24.50
C ASP A 348 -1.62 3.32 -25.28
N ASN A 349 -2.14 3.63 -26.46
CA ASN A 349 -1.68 4.68 -27.36
C ASN A 349 -2.73 5.79 -27.54
N GLY A 350 -3.63 5.96 -26.58
CA GLY A 350 -4.76 6.89 -26.62
C GLY A 350 -6.04 6.29 -27.20
N GLN A 351 -6.05 4.99 -27.51
CA GLN A 351 -7.25 4.24 -27.94
C GLN A 351 -7.78 3.29 -26.85
N GLY A 352 -7.26 3.43 -25.62
CA GLY A 352 -7.55 2.55 -24.50
C GLY A 352 -6.57 1.37 -24.44
N VAL A 353 -6.59 0.69 -23.29
CA VAL A 353 -5.68 -0.43 -23.01
C VAL A 353 -6.02 -1.64 -23.86
N GLN A 354 -5.02 -2.16 -24.57
CA GLN A 354 -5.14 -3.36 -25.40
C GLN A 354 -3.97 -4.32 -25.13
N PRO A 355 -4.15 -5.64 -25.27
CA PRO A 355 -3.03 -6.57 -25.31
C PRO A 355 -2.07 -6.18 -26.43
N ALA A 356 -0.76 -6.22 -26.17
CA ALA A 356 0.24 -5.93 -27.17
C ALA A 356 0.17 -6.94 -28.32
N GLY A 357 0.14 -6.44 -29.55
CA GLY A 357 0.13 -7.26 -30.77
C GLY A 357 1.45 -8.00 -31.01
N GLU A 358 1.47 -8.91 -31.97
CA GLU A 358 2.67 -9.72 -32.28
C GLU A 358 3.89 -8.90 -32.69
N SER A 359 3.69 -7.71 -33.27
CA SER A 359 4.77 -6.77 -33.62
C SER A 359 5.62 -6.35 -32.42
N PHE A 360 5.06 -6.33 -31.21
CA PHE A 360 5.82 -6.04 -29.97
C PHE A 360 6.73 -7.21 -29.54
N ARG A 361 6.60 -8.40 -30.12
CA ARG A 361 7.48 -9.54 -29.82
C ARG A 361 8.78 -9.50 -30.64
N GLU A 362 8.76 -8.83 -31.78
CA GLU A 362 9.88 -8.86 -32.72
C GLU A 362 10.82 -7.67 -32.53
N GLU A 363 10.31 -6.52 -32.09
CA GLU A 363 11.10 -5.29 -31.95
C GLU A 363 11.34 -4.91 -30.47
N PRO A 364 12.62 -4.66 -30.07
CA PRO A 364 12.93 -4.09 -28.77
C PRO A 364 12.32 -2.70 -28.60
N LEU A 365 11.65 -2.48 -27.47
CA LEU A 365 11.09 -1.18 -27.13
C LEU A 365 12.05 -0.41 -26.22
N GLY A 366 12.63 0.67 -26.75
CA GLY A 366 13.37 1.63 -25.93
C GLY A 366 12.43 2.50 -25.09
N VAL A 367 12.68 2.56 -23.79
CA VAL A 367 12.11 3.51 -22.83
C VAL A 367 13.26 4.25 -22.14
N GLU A 368 13.00 5.40 -21.51
CA GLU A 368 14.07 6.21 -20.90
C GLU A 368 14.86 5.40 -19.85
N GLY A 369 16.11 5.04 -20.15
CA GLY A 369 16.96 4.24 -19.27
C GLY A 369 16.73 2.73 -19.29
N ALA A 370 15.81 2.19 -20.10
CA ALA A 370 15.71 0.73 -20.29
C ALA A 370 15.27 0.31 -21.71
N THR A 371 15.66 -0.89 -22.13
CA THR A 371 15.12 -1.56 -23.31
C THR A 371 14.30 -2.76 -22.88
N VAL A 372 13.07 -2.84 -23.35
CA VAL A 372 12.13 -3.93 -23.08
C VAL A 372 12.08 -4.86 -24.30
N ILE A 373 12.30 -6.16 -24.08
CA ILE A 373 12.19 -7.22 -25.08
C ILE A 373 11.13 -8.19 -24.62
N TRP A 374 10.01 -8.28 -25.32
CA TRP A 374 8.99 -9.28 -25.04
C TRP A 374 9.23 -10.54 -25.86
N THR A 375 9.56 -11.65 -25.21
CA THR A 375 9.89 -12.91 -25.89
C THR A 375 9.43 -14.12 -25.10
N LYS A 376 9.11 -15.22 -25.79
CA LYS A 376 8.80 -16.52 -25.17
C LYS A 376 9.97 -17.49 -25.19
N GLY A 377 11.14 -17.06 -25.67
CA GLY A 377 12.30 -17.93 -25.81
C GLY A 377 13.54 -17.22 -26.35
N SER A 378 14.48 -18.01 -26.86
CA SER A 378 15.76 -17.54 -27.38
C SER A 378 15.61 -16.58 -28.56
N GLY A 379 16.53 -15.64 -28.70
CA GLY A 379 16.54 -14.72 -29.83
C GLY A 379 17.80 -13.84 -29.87
N LYS A 380 17.86 -13.01 -30.90
CA LYS A 380 18.93 -12.03 -31.10
C LYS A 380 18.30 -10.72 -31.53
N TRP A 381 18.66 -9.66 -30.84
CA TRP A 381 18.12 -8.33 -31.09
C TRP A 381 19.25 -7.32 -31.16
N GLU A 382 19.04 -6.30 -31.97
CA GLU A 382 19.87 -5.10 -31.95
C GLU A 382 19.16 -4.10 -31.06
N VAL A 383 19.79 -3.76 -29.94
CA VAL A 383 19.24 -2.80 -28.97
C VAL A 383 20.13 -1.58 -28.92
N GLU A 384 19.49 -0.42 -28.84
CA GLU A 384 20.16 0.79 -28.41
C GLU A 384 20.17 0.77 -26.89
N ILE A 385 21.35 0.78 -26.27
CA ILE A 385 21.44 0.83 -24.81
C ILE A 385 21.12 2.26 -24.40
N PRO A 386 19.97 2.51 -23.76
CA PRO A 386 19.50 3.86 -23.54
C PRO A 386 20.41 4.59 -22.58
N THR A 387 20.92 5.74 -23.01
CA THR A 387 21.65 6.67 -22.16
C THR A 387 20.65 7.42 -21.29
N GLY A 388 20.82 7.36 -19.97
CA GLY A 388 19.87 7.94 -19.04
C GLY A 388 20.51 8.32 -17.72
N ARG A 389 19.95 9.33 -17.04
CA ARG A 389 20.30 9.70 -15.66
C ARG A 389 19.63 8.76 -14.63
N ASP A 390 19.31 7.52 -15.01
CA ASP A 390 18.81 6.54 -14.05
C ASP A 390 20.00 6.15 -13.15
N PRO A 391 19.95 6.39 -11.83
CA PRO A 391 21.02 5.98 -10.92
C PRO A 391 21.23 4.45 -10.89
N ARG A 392 20.27 3.66 -11.37
CA ARG A 392 20.38 2.19 -11.54
C ARG A 392 21.17 1.79 -12.80
N GLY A 393 21.41 2.73 -13.72
CA GLY A 393 22.06 2.47 -15.00
C GLY A 393 21.10 1.91 -16.06
N PRO A 394 21.60 1.70 -17.30
CA PRO A 394 20.79 1.19 -18.39
C PRO A 394 20.38 -0.27 -18.14
N ALA A 395 19.10 -0.59 -18.34
CA ALA A 395 18.59 -1.95 -18.20
C ALA A 395 18.14 -2.57 -19.52
N VAL A 396 18.40 -3.87 -19.70
CA VAL A 396 17.73 -4.69 -20.72
C VAL A 396 16.84 -5.69 -20.00
N LEU A 397 15.54 -5.57 -20.23
CA LEU A 397 14.48 -6.33 -19.56
C LEU A 397 13.89 -7.31 -20.56
N PHE A 398 13.91 -8.60 -20.21
CA PHE A 398 13.21 -9.64 -20.95
C PHE A 398 11.89 -9.96 -20.27
N LEU A 399 10.79 -9.96 -21.02
CA LEU A 399 9.44 -10.25 -20.54
C LEU A 399 8.92 -11.54 -21.17
N GLY A 400 8.06 -12.27 -20.46
CA GLY A 400 7.36 -13.45 -20.99
C GLY A 400 8.18 -14.74 -20.95
N LEU A 401 9.27 -14.77 -20.17
CA LEU A 401 10.08 -15.96 -19.97
C LEU A 401 9.39 -16.95 -19.02
N ASP A 402 9.63 -18.24 -19.22
CA ASP A 402 9.20 -19.30 -18.30
C ASP A 402 10.10 -19.34 -17.05
N PRO A 403 9.60 -19.04 -15.83
CA PRO A 403 10.42 -19.02 -14.61
C PRO A 403 11.06 -20.37 -14.25
N GLN A 404 10.57 -21.48 -14.82
CA GLN A 404 11.14 -22.82 -14.57
C GLN A 404 12.30 -23.17 -15.49
N ARG A 405 12.59 -22.33 -16.49
CA ARG A 405 13.69 -22.55 -17.45
C ARG A 405 14.91 -21.73 -17.08
N GLN A 406 16.07 -22.27 -17.39
CA GLN A 406 17.33 -21.54 -17.32
C GLN A 406 17.54 -20.77 -18.62
N TYR A 407 17.91 -19.49 -18.49
CA TYR A 407 18.27 -18.66 -19.61
C TYR A 407 19.65 -18.09 -19.41
N GLU A 408 20.34 -17.87 -20.52
CA GLU A 408 21.56 -17.10 -20.54
C GLU A 408 21.44 -15.96 -21.54
N ALA A 409 21.97 -14.80 -21.19
CA ALA A 409 22.04 -13.69 -22.12
C ALA A 409 23.40 -13.01 -22.11
N LYS A 410 23.70 -12.32 -23.20
CA LYS A 410 24.89 -11.49 -23.36
C LYS A 410 24.60 -10.26 -24.20
N ALA A 411 25.35 -9.20 -23.95
CA ALA A 411 25.35 -7.97 -24.72
C ALA A 411 26.70 -7.80 -25.44
N GLY A 412 26.67 -7.54 -26.75
CA GLY A 412 27.84 -7.26 -27.56
C GLY A 412 28.86 -8.42 -27.58
N LYS A 413 30.12 -8.10 -27.31
CA LYS A 413 31.22 -9.07 -27.17
C LYS A 413 31.37 -9.64 -25.75
N GLY A 414 30.45 -9.32 -24.84
CA GLY A 414 30.48 -9.79 -23.45
C GLY A 414 30.28 -11.31 -23.33
N SER A 415 30.55 -11.83 -22.13
CA SER A 415 30.30 -13.22 -21.77
C SER A 415 28.80 -13.50 -21.57
N TRP A 416 28.42 -14.76 -21.76
CA TRP A 416 27.10 -15.24 -21.35
C TRP A 416 26.96 -15.14 -19.84
N ARG A 417 25.83 -14.61 -19.39
CA ARG A 417 25.43 -14.53 -17.98
C ARG A 417 24.14 -15.29 -17.80
N LYS A 418 24.05 -16.08 -16.73
CA LYS A 418 22.78 -16.68 -16.33
C LYS A 418 21.82 -15.58 -15.90
N LEU A 419 20.58 -15.70 -16.32
CA LEU A 419 19.52 -14.79 -15.93
C LEU A 419 18.69 -15.41 -14.81
N GLU A 420 18.40 -14.61 -13.79
CA GLU A 420 17.36 -14.94 -12.80
C GLU A 420 16.01 -14.45 -13.35
N VAL A 421 15.10 -15.40 -13.56
CA VAL A 421 13.74 -15.12 -14.03
C VAL A 421 12.82 -15.08 -12.82
N GLY A 422 12.22 -13.93 -12.56
CA GLY A 422 11.26 -13.75 -11.47
C GLY A 422 9.91 -14.46 -11.74
N HIS A 423 9.04 -14.49 -10.72
CA HIS A 423 7.74 -15.19 -10.77
C HIS A 423 6.80 -14.73 -11.89
N GLY A 424 6.97 -13.50 -12.41
CA GLY A 424 6.22 -12.99 -13.56
C GLY A 424 6.87 -13.25 -14.92
N GLY A 425 7.96 -14.00 -15.01
CA GLY A 425 8.64 -14.23 -16.29
C GLY A 425 9.47 -13.04 -16.77
N VAL A 426 9.95 -12.22 -15.82
CA VAL A 426 10.79 -11.06 -16.09
C VAL A 426 12.23 -11.36 -15.68
N ALA A 427 13.18 -11.03 -16.55
CA ALA A 427 14.61 -11.11 -16.25
C ALA A 427 15.34 -9.85 -16.68
N THR A 428 16.43 -9.52 -15.97
CA THR A 428 17.25 -8.34 -16.24
C THR A 428 18.68 -8.75 -16.56
N LEU A 429 19.25 -8.25 -17.66
CA LEU A 429 20.65 -8.54 -18.06
C LEU A 429 21.65 -7.45 -17.60
N LEU A 430 21.18 -6.22 -17.41
CA LEU A 430 22.00 -5.07 -17.02
C LEU A 430 21.28 -4.33 -15.88
N ASN A 431 21.85 -4.37 -14.66
CA ASN A 431 21.42 -3.55 -13.52
C ASN A 431 22.54 -3.39 -12.46
N ASP A 432 23.70 -4.01 -12.67
CA ASP A 432 24.78 -4.04 -11.69
C ASP A 432 25.93 -3.12 -12.07
N TYR A 433 26.19 -2.20 -11.14
CA TYR A 433 27.35 -1.32 -11.06
C TYR A 433 28.71 -2.04 -10.98
N GLU A 434 28.77 -3.38 -11.05
CA GLU A 434 30.02 -4.14 -11.07
C GLU A 434 30.75 -4.09 -12.43
N ALA A 435 30.12 -3.56 -13.46
CA ALA A 435 30.78 -3.28 -14.73
C ALA A 435 31.54 -1.94 -14.73
N LYS A 436 32.41 -1.70 -13.74
CA LYS A 436 33.47 -0.69 -13.85
C LYS A 436 34.52 -1.05 -14.92
N GLU A 437 34.42 -2.22 -15.57
CA GLU A 437 35.37 -2.70 -16.57
C GLU A 437 34.78 -3.07 -17.94
N SER A 438 33.46 -3.03 -18.17
CA SER A 438 32.95 -3.28 -19.53
C SER A 438 32.78 -1.98 -20.29
N ALA A 439 33.75 -1.70 -21.16
CA ALA A 439 33.76 -0.67 -22.19
C ALA A 439 32.56 -0.81 -23.16
N LEU A 440 31.37 -0.45 -22.70
CA LEU A 440 30.27 -0.06 -23.58
C LEU A 440 30.34 1.45 -23.65
N GLU A 441 30.91 1.96 -24.75
CA GLU A 441 30.81 3.37 -25.05
C GLU A 441 29.32 3.72 -25.20
N TYR A 442 28.93 4.78 -24.49
CA TYR A 442 27.59 5.31 -24.46
C TYR A 442 27.18 5.75 -25.89
N ASP A 443 25.96 5.43 -26.33
CA ASP A 443 25.39 5.60 -27.69
C ASP A 443 25.71 4.52 -28.77
N GLU A 444 26.27 3.36 -28.40
CA GLU A 444 26.40 2.24 -29.36
C GLU A 444 25.15 1.35 -29.43
N LYS A 445 24.76 0.97 -30.65
CA LYS A 445 23.86 -0.16 -30.87
C LYS A 445 24.57 -1.45 -30.50
N VAL A 446 24.02 -2.18 -29.54
CA VAL A 446 24.58 -3.43 -29.03
C VAL A 446 23.71 -4.60 -29.43
N ARG A 447 24.33 -5.68 -29.89
CA ARG A 447 23.61 -6.93 -30.15
C ARG A 447 23.40 -7.68 -28.84
N VAL A 448 22.14 -7.85 -28.44
CA VAL A 448 21.75 -8.68 -27.30
C VAL A 448 21.31 -10.06 -27.80
N GLN A 449 21.71 -11.11 -27.08
CA GLN A 449 21.33 -12.49 -27.38
C GLN A 449 20.80 -13.15 -26.12
N LEU A 450 19.72 -13.92 -26.27
CA LEU A 450 19.12 -14.76 -25.23
C LEU A 450 19.08 -16.21 -25.76
N ARG A 451 19.44 -17.18 -24.93
CA ARG A 451 19.35 -18.61 -25.27
C ARG A 451 18.72 -19.42 -24.16
#